data_AF-A0A2D6E508-F1
#
_entry.id   AF-A0A2D6E508-F1
#
_cell.length_a   1.000
_cell.length_b   1.000
_cell.length_c   1.000
_cell.angle_alpha   90.00
_cell.angle_beta   90.00
_cell.angle_gamma   90.00
#
_symmetry.space_group_name_H-M   'P 1'
#
loop_
_entity.id
_entity.type
_entity.pdbx_description
1 polymer ?
#
loop_
_entity_poly.entity_id
_entity_poly.type
_entity_poly.pdbx_seq_one_letter_code
_entity_poly.pdbx_strand_id
1 'polypeptide(L)'
;MRKINQIGIILEELSASQLSYFAIKNVNEYIEDSLDDFVIFFENITGTVIQPEFATMAINEIWSFNGTAVATSVSTALSLLKSHSVTKKYFYVWDLEWSRRHGRDYDYISAAYINPEIKLIARSKDHATAIENYCNRKVSGIVPNFNITKLMDIINHE
;
A
#
# COMPACT_ATOMS: atom_id res chain seq x y z
N MET A 1 -22.07 9.36 14.39
CA MET A 1 -21.31 8.09 14.36
C MET A 1 -20.03 8.34 13.59
N ARG A 2 -18.86 8.07 14.17
CA ARG A 2 -17.57 8.12 13.46
C ARG A 2 -17.60 7.02 12.40
N LYS A 3 -17.26 7.33 11.15
CA LYS A 3 -17.21 6.34 10.07
C LYS A 3 -16.03 5.39 10.36
N ILE A 4 -16.31 4.10 10.43
CA ILE A 4 -15.27 3.06 10.54
C ILE A 4 -14.77 2.80 9.13
N ASN A 5 -13.46 2.96 8.91
CA ASN A 5 -12.85 2.58 7.65
C ASN A 5 -12.42 1.12 7.68
N GLN A 6 -12.48 0.45 6.53
CA GLN A 6 -11.89 -0.87 6.32
C GLN A 6 -10.68 -0.70 5.40
N ILE A 7 -9.48 -1.04 5.89
CA ILE A 7 -8.22 -0.79 5.20
C ILE A 7 -7.48 -2.10 4.97
N GLY A 8 -7.22 -2.42 3.70
CA GLY A 8 -6.39 -3.52 3.27
C GLY A 8 -4.99 -3.04 2.90
N ILE A 9 -3.95 -3.51 3.58
CA ILE A 9 -2.55 -3.20 3.21
C ILE A 9 -1.97 -4.43 2.51
N ILE A 10 -1.42 -4.28 1.32
CA ILE A 10 -0.93 -5.42 0.53
C ILE A 10 0.59 -5.38 0.50
N LEU A 11 1.21 -6.40 1.09
CA LEU A 11 2.65 -6.59 1.13
C LEU A 11 3.05 -7.82 0.30
N GLU A 12 4.29 -7.88 -0.17
CA GLU A 12 4.81 -9.10 -0.80
C GLU A 12 4.99 -10.22 0.23
N GLU A 13 5.46 -9.88 1.42
CA GLU A 13 5.71 -10.80 2.53
C GLU A 13 5.72 -10.08 3.89
N LEU A 14 5.58 -10.86 4.97
CA LEU A 14 5.59 -10.36 6.35
C LEU A 14 6.95 -10.54 7.04
N SER A 15 7.95 -10.98 6.28
CA SER A 15 9.30 -11.30 6.73
C SER A 15 10.06 -10.07 7.22
N ALA A 16 11.33 -10.26 7.61
CA ALA A 16 12.21 -9.21 8.11
C ALA A 16 12.57 -8.17 7.01
N SER A 17 11.66 -7.25 6.76
CA SER A 17 11.86 -6.08 5.90
C SER A 17 11.51 -4.79 6.66
N GLN A 18 12.14 -3.68 6.26
CA GLN A 18 11.85 -2.36 6.84
C GLN A 18 10.38 -1.99 6.65
N LEU A 19 9.82 -2.26 5.47
CA LEU A 19 8.42 -1.97 5.15
C LEU A 19 7.47 -2.79 6.02
N SER A 20 7.65 -4.11 6.09
CA SER A 20 6.79 -5.00 6.87
C SER A 20 6.85 -4.64 8.36
N TYR A 21 8.03 -4.30 8.88
CA TYR A 21 8.18 -3.81 10.25
C TYR A 21 7.39 -2.52 10.49
N PHE A 22 7.57 -1.49 9.65
CA PHE A 22 6.85 -0.22 9.83
C PHE A 22 5.35 -0.37 9.62
N ALA A 23 4.92 -1.16 8.65
CA ALA A 23 3.51 -1.40 8.38
C ALA A 23 2.82 -2.05 9.59
N ILE A 24 3.38 -3.14 10.12
CA ILE A 24 2.78 -3.83 11.27
C ILE A 24 2.88 -2.97 12.53
N LYS A 25 4.05 -2.38 12.81
CA LYS A 25 4.28 -1.60 14.03
C LYS A 25 3.35 -0.39 14.10
N ASN A 26 3.31 0.39 13.02
CA ASN A 26 2.53 1.62 13.03
C ASN A 26 1.02 1.30 13.07
N VAL A 27 0.56 0.23 12.42
CA VAL A 27 -0.85 -0.17 12.50
C VAL A 27 -1.20 -0.65 13.91
N ASN A 28 -0.38 -1.50 14.54
CA ASN A 28 -0.59 -1.91 15.94
C ASN A 28 -0.72 -0.68 16.85
N GLU A 29 0.21 0.28 16.75
CA GLU A 29 0.16 1.51 17.55
C GLU A 29 -1.10 2.35 17.27
N TYR A 30 -1.67 2.30 16.07
CA TYR A 30 -2.83 3.09 15.69
C TYR A 30 -4.17 2.47 16.10
N ILE A 31 -4.26 1.14 16.10
CA ILE A 31 -5.50 0.46 16.48
C ILE A 31 -5.79 0.55 17.99
N GLU A 32 -4.79 0.84 18.83
CA GLU A 32 -5.00 1.10 20.27
C GLU A 32 -5.97 2.27 20.51
N ASP A 33 -5.92 3.29 19.64
CA ASP A 33 -6.70 4.54 19.76
C ASP A 33 -7.78 4.70 18.67
N SER A 34 -7.94 3.71 17.77
CA SER A 34 -8.84 3.79 16.61
C SER A 34 -9.86 2.65 16.57
N LEU A 35 -10.98 2.91 15.89
CA LEU A 35 -12.00 1.90 15.57
C LEU A 35 -11.92 1.44 14.12
N ASP A 36 -10.94 1.94 13.35
CA ASP A 36 -10.72 1.53 11.97
C ASP A 36 -10.25 0.06 11.92
N ASP A 37 -10.76 -0.68 10.94
CA ASP A 37 -10.47 -2.10 10.76
C ASP A 37 -9.35 -2.30 9.73
N PHE A 38 -8.37 -3.12 10.08
CA PHE A 38 -7.17 -3.34 9.26
C PHE A 38 -6.99 -4.82 8.94
N VAL A 39 -6.59 -5.08 7.70
CA VAL A 39 -6.12 -6.38 7.26
C VAL A 39 -4.85 -6.21 6.44
N ILE A 40 -3.82 -7.03 6.71
CA ILE A 40 -2.71 -7.17 5.77
C ILE A 40 -2.97 -8.36 4.84
N PHE A 41 -2.90 -8.10 3.55
CA PHE A 41 -2.81 -9.12 2.50
C PHE A 41 -1.35 -9.37 2.15
N PHE A 42 -0.94 -10.64 2.06
CA PHE A 42 0.43 -11.00 1.66
C PHE A 42 0.46 -11.89 0.40
N GLU A 43 1.44 -11.69 -0.48
CA GLU A 43 1.65 -12.55 -1.65
C GLU A 43 2.31 -13.89 -1.26
N ASN A 44 3.33 -13.83 -0.41
CA ASN A 44 4.15 -14.98 -0.03
C ASN A 44 3.99 -15.31 1.46
N ILE A 45 3.65 -16.57 1.74
CA ILE A 45 3.57 -17.08 3.12
C ILE A 45 4.98 -17.12 3.72
N THR A 46 5.16 -16.35 4.79
CA THR A 46 6.43 -16.21 5.52
C THR A 46 6.16 -16.08 7.01
N GLY A 47 7.20 -16.16 7.84
CA GLY A 47 7.11 -15.78 9.25
C GLY A 47 6.93 -14.26 9.39
N THR A 48 6.22 -13.82 10.41
CA THR A 48 6.02 -12.40 10.70
C THR A 48 7.24 -11.81 11.41
N VAL A 49 7.67 -10.60 11.01
CA VAL A 49 8.78 -9.88 11.67
C VAL A 49 8.43 -9.46 13.09
N ILE A 50 7.18 -9.07 13.32
CA ILE A 50 6.57 -8.81 14.62
C ILE A 50 5.11 -9.29 14.57
N GLN A 51 4.50 -9.57 15.72
CA GLN A 51 3.13 -10.07 15.80
C GLN A 51 2.12 -8.99 15.37
N PRO A 52 1.33 -9.21 14.29
CA PRO A 52 0.21 -8.33 13.96
C PRO A 52 -0.91 -8.50 14.98
N GLU A 53 -1.50 -7.39 15.40
CA GLU A 53 -2.67 -7.34 16.31
C GLU A 53 -4.00 -7.18 15.55
N PHE A 54 -3.95 -7.36 14.23
CA PHE A 54 -5.05 -7.23 13.29
C PHE A 54 -5.03 -8.41 12.31
N ALA A 55 -6.02 -8.49 11.41
CA ALA A 55 -6.16 -9.63 10.52
C ALA A 55 -5.02 -9.72 9.48
N THR A 56 -4.58 -10.93 9.17
CA THR A 56 -3.67 -11.19 8.04
C THR A 56 -4.22 -12.28 7.16
N MET A 57 -4.19 -12.08 5.84
CA MET A 57 -4.73 -13.01 4.86
C MET A 57 -3.82 -13.10 3.63
N ALA A 58 -3.91 -14.18 2.87
CA ALA A 58 -3.22 -14.26 1.59
C ALA A 58 -3.91 -13.33 0.56
N ILE A 59 -3.15 -12.82 -0.41
CA ILE A 59 -3.63 -11.83 -1.39
C ILE A 59 -4.82 -12.34 -2.24
N ASN A 60 -4.98 -13.66 -2.38
CA ASN A 60 -6.13 -14.26 -3.07
C ASN A 60 -7.47 -13.97 -2.38
N GLU A 61 -7.49 -13.51 -1.13
CA GLU A 61 -8.71 -13.15 -0.41
C GLU A 61 -9.17 -11.71 -0.74
N ILE A 62 -8.32 -10.91 -1.40
CA ILE A 62 -8.61 -9.49 -1.71
C ILE A 62 -9.83 -9.31 -2.62
N TRP A 63 -10.22 -10.35 -3.36
CA TRP A 63 -11.37 -10.32 -4.27
C TRP A 63 -12.71 -10.15 -3.55
N SER A 64 -12.76 -10.46 -2.25
CA SER A 64 -13.95 -10.29 -1.41
C SER A 64 -13.88 -9.03 -0.53
N PHE A 65 -12.74 -8.35 -0.52
CA PHE A 65 -12.51 -7.20 0.35
C PHE A 65 -13.24 -5.96 -0.18
N ASN A 66 -14.08 -5.36 0.66
CA ASN A 66 -14.82 -4.13 0.35
C ASN A 66 -14.32 -3.01 1.26
N GLY A 67 -13.33 -2.26 0.80
CA GLY A 67 -12.71 -1.19 1.57
C GLY A 67 -11.67 -0.44 0.76
N THR A 68 -10.85 0.35 1.44
CA THR A 68 -9.69 1.00 0.83
C THR A 68 -8.50 0.05 0.86
N ALA A 69 -7.83 -0.16 -0.27
CA ALA A 69 -6.64 -1.00 -0.32
C ALA A 69 -5.40 -0.21 -0.74
N VAL A 70 -4.27 -0.53 -0.12
CA VAL A 70 -2.98 0.13 -0.30
C VAL A 70 -1.95 -0.94 -0.68
N ALA A 71 -1.57 -0.97 -1.95
CA ALA A 71 -0.47 -1.78 -2.45
C ALA A 71 0.88 -1.10 -2.17
N THR A 72 1.95 -1.88 -2.01
CA THR A 72 3.29 -1.35 -1.67
C THR A 72 4.39 -1.67 -2.67
N SER A 73 4.08 -2.47 -3.70
CA SER A 73 4.97 -2.82 -4.81
C SER A 73 4.22 -2.85 -6.14
N VAL A 74 4.95 -2.91 -7.25
CA VAL A 74 4.37 -3.02 -8.60
C VAL A 74 3.54 -4.29 -8.72
N SER A 75 4.04 -5.43 -8.21
CA SER A 75 3.30 -6.70 -8.21
C SER A 75 1.98 -6.59 -7.48
N THR A 76 2.01 -6.10 -6.23
CA THR A 76 0.82 -5.95 -5.40
C THR A 76 -0.15 -4.92 -5.98
N ALA A 77 0.35 -3.85 -6.62
CA ALA A 77 -0.47 -2.83 -7.28
C ALA A 77 -1.20 -3.38 -8.51
N LEU A 78 -0.51 -4.17 -9.34
CA LEU A 78 -1.14 -4.82 -10.50
C LEU A 78 -2.17 -5.88 -10.07
N SER A 79 -1.91 -6.61 -8.98
CA SER A 79 -2.87 -7.51 -8.37
C SER A 79 -4.09 -6.75 -7.85
N LEU A 80 -3.88 -5.62 -7.18
CA LEU A 80 -4.95 -4.76 -6.67
C LEU A 80 -5.80 -4.16 -7.79
N LEU A 81 -5.19 -3.74 -8.90
CA LEU A 81 -5.90 -3.19 -10.04
C LEU A 81 -6.92 -4.18 -10.62
N LYS A 82 -6.65 -5.49 -10.55
CA LYS A 82 -7.56 -6.56 -10.98
C LYS A 82 -8.71 -6.82 -10.01
N SER A 83 -8.64 -6.31 -8.76
CA SER A 83 -9.73 -6.42 -7.80
C SER A 83 -10.83 -5.40 -8.10
N HIS A 84 -12.06 -5.87 -8.20
CA HIS A 84 -13.24 -5.04 -8.50
C HIS A 84 -14.06 -4.68 -7.25
N SER A 85 -13.85 -5.39 -6.13
CA SER A 85 -14.59 -5.19 -4.88
C SER A 85 -14.05 -4.02 -4.05
N VAL A 86 -12.78 -3.65 -4.27
CA VAL A 86 -12.09 -2.56 -3.57
C VAL A 86 -12.68 -1.21 -4.01
N THR A 87 -13.06 -0.38 -3.05
CA THR A 87 -13.67 0.93 -3.31
C THR A 87 -12.66 2.02 -3.64
N LYS A 88 -11.51 2.03 -2.96
CA LYS A 88 -10.41 2.98 -3.22
C LYS A 88 -9.09 2.23 -3.32
N LYS A 89 -8.35 2.45 -4.41
CA LYS A 89 -7.06 1.80 -4.67
C LYS A 89 -5.93 2.82 -4.52
N TYR A 90 -4.97 2.52 -3.67
CA TYR A 90 -3.74 3.29 -3.53
C TYR A 90 -2.53 2.41 -3.82
N PHE A 91 -1.50 3.01 -4.40
CA PHE A 91 -0.18 2.45 -4.52
C PHE A 91 0.78 3.35 -3.73
N TYR A 92 1.18 2.88 -2.57
CA TYR A 92 2.22 3.48 -1.76
C TYR A 92 3.58 3.04 -2.27
N VAL A 93 4.24 3.92 -3.01
CA VAL A 93 5.51 3.67 -3.68
C VAL A 93 6.63 3.70 -2.64
N TRP A 94 6.91 2.52 -2.08
CA TRP A 94 7.96 2.33 -1.08
C TRP A 94 9.36 2.35 -1.71
N ASP A 95 9.52 1.70 -2.85
CA ASP A 95 10.76 1.68 -3.62
C ASP A 95 10.48 2.07 -5.07
N LEU A 96 11.43 2.79 -5.69
CA LEU A 96 11.38 3.11 -7.11
C LEU A 96 11.82 1.89 -7.93
N GLU A 97 10.92 0.94 -8.14
CA GLU A 97 11.28 -0.35 -8.74
C GLU A 97 11.90 -0.26 -10.14
N TRP A 98 11.59 0.79 -10.91
CA TRP A 98 12.22 1.05 -12.22
C TRP A 98 13.71 1.38 -12.12
N SER A 99 14.20 1.81 -10.95
CA SER A 99 15.63 2.08 -10.75
C SER A 99 16.41 0.82 -10.35
N ARG A 100 15.75 -0.32 -10.13
CA ARG A 100 16.41 -1.59 -9.78
C ARG A 100 17.10 -2.19 -11.02
N ARG A 101 18.16 -2.99 -10.82
CA ARG A 101 18.95 -3.62 -11.91
C ARG A 101 18.10 -4.46 -12.88
N HIS A 102 17.02 -5.06 -12.36
CA HIS A 102 16.05 -5.87 -13.11
C HIS A 102 14.75 -5.12 -13.46
N GLY A 103 14.63 -3.83 -13.12
CA GLY A 103 13.45 -2.99 -13.38
C GLY A 103 13.34 -2.50 -14.82
N ARG A 104 13.71 -3.33 -15.81
CA ARG A 104 13.73 -2.96 -17.23
C ARG A 104 12.47 -3.34 -18.00
N ASP A 105 11.54 -4.03 -17.34
CA ASP A 105 10.23 -4.31 -17.94
C ASP A 105 9.35 -3.05 -17.81
N TYR A 106 9.52 -2.16 -18.78
CA TYR A 106 8.81 -0.89 -18.82
C TYR A 106 7.30 -1.10 -18.88
N ASP A 107 6.82 -2.07 -19.66
CA ASP A 107 5.39 -2.32 -19.85
C ASP A 107 4.76 -2.79 -18.53
N TYR A 108 5.40 -3.74 -17.84
CA TYR A 108 4.96 -4.21 -16.53
C TYR A 108 4.94 -3.11 -15.48
N ILE A 109 6.04 -2.35 -15.36
CA ILE A 109 6.16 -1.31 -14.34
C ILE A 109 5.18 -0.17 -14.64
N SER A 110 5.20 0.38 -15.85
CA SER A 110 4.39 1.54 -16.22
C SER A 110 2.88 1.29 -16.03
N ALA A 111 2.41 0.05 -16.22
CA ALA A 111 1.02 -0.34 -16.00
C ALA A 111 0.54 -0.07 -14.56
N ALA A 112 1.40 -0.22 -13.55
CA ALA A 112 1.06 0.07 -12.15
C ALA A 112 1.00 1.57 -11.86
N TYR A 113 1.83 2.38 -12.52
CA TYR A 113 1.96 3.81 -12.26
C TYR A 113 0.98 4.66 -13.06
N ILE A 114 0.67 4.28 -14.29
CA ILE A 114 -0.12 5.13 -15.21
C ILE A 114 -1.63 4.93 -15.02
N ASN A 115 -2.06 3.80 -14.47
CA ASN A 115 -3.48 3.48 -14.36
C ASN A 115 -4.24 4.51 -13.49
N PRO A 116 -5.28 5.18 -14.02
CA PRO A 116 -5.99 6.25 -13.30
C PRO A 116 -6.83 5.74 -12.13
N GLU A 117 -7.18 4.44 -12.08
CA GLU A 117 -7.95 3.85 -10.99
C GLU A 117 -7.16 3.74 -9.68
N ILE A 118 -5.82 3.75 -9.77
CA ILE A 118 -4.95 3.69 -8.61
C ILE A 118 -4.30 5.04 -8.36
N LYS A 119 -4.37 5.49 -7.11
CA LYS A 119 -3.78 6.74 -6.65
C LYS A 119 -2.39 6.49 -6.08
N LEU A 120 -1.44 7.36 -6.38
CA LEU A 120 -0.04 7.20 -5.97
C LEU A 120 0.20 7.92 -4.65
N ILE A 121 0.97 7.30 -3.75
CA ILE A 121 1.46 7.91 -2.50
C ILE A 121 2.97 7.70 -2.45
N ALA A 122 3.73 8.75 -2.19
CA ALA A 122 5.19 8.67 -2.10
C ALA A 122 5.66 8.57 -0.64
N ARG A 123 6.84 7.96 -0.41
CA ARG A 123 7.47 7.97 0.92
C ARG A 123 8.23 9.24 1.27
N SER A 124 8.70 9.99 0.27
CA SER A 124 9.46 11.22 0.45
C SER A 124 9.20 12.22 -0.68
N LYS A 125 9.64 13.47 -0.50
CA LYS A 125 9.57 14.50 -1.55
C LYS A 125 10.35 14.08 -2.79
N ASP A 126 11.54 13.51 -2.62
CA ASP A 126 12.36 13.04 -3.74
C ASP A 126 11.67 11.90 -4.49
N HIS A 127 11.00 10.98 -3.78
CA HIS A 127 10.18 9.94 -4.43
C HIS A 127 9.01 10.54 -5.19
N ALA A 128 8.32 11.53 -4.63
CA ALA A 128 7.22 12.23 -5.32
C ALA A 128 7.71 12.88 -6.63
N THR A 129 8.85 13.57 -6.59
CA THR A 129 9.46 14.16 -7.79
C THR A 129 9.88 13.10 -8.80
N ALA A 130 10.48 11.99 -8.35
CA ALA A 130 10.87 10.90 -9.24
C ALA A 130 9.66 10.24 -9.92
N ILE A 131 8.57 10.02 -9.19
CA ILE A 131 7.30 9.49 -9.71
C ILE A 131 6.72 10.46 -10.75
N GLU A 132 6.63 11.75 -10.42
CA GLU A 132 6.09 12.77 -11.32
C GLU A 132 6.92 12.86 -12.62
N ASN A 133 8.25 12.79 -12.53
CA ASN A 133 9.12 12.75 -13.71
C ASN A 133 8.99 11.46 -14.53
N TYR A 134 8.71 10.32 -13.89
CA TYR A 134 8.64 9.02 -14.55
C TYR A 134 7.32 8.79 -15.29
N CYS A 135 6.19 9.09 -14.65
CA CYS A 135 4.85 8.78 -15.19
C CYS A 135 3.96 10.00 -15.42
N ASN A 136 4.46 11.23 -15.20
CA ASN A 136 3.72 12.48 -15.34
C ASN A 136 2.40 12.49 -14.53
N ARG A 137 2.42 11.87 -13.35
CA ARG A 137 1.30 11.87 -12.40
C ARG A 137 1.71 12.47 -11.07
N LYS A 138 0.82 13.29 -10.52
CA LYS A 138 0.96 13.80 -9.16
C LYS A 138 0.62 12.73 -8.14
N VAL A 139 1.38 12.69 -7.06
CA VAL A 139 1.07 11.85 -5.91
C VAL A 139 0.01 12.53 -5.03
N SER A 140 -0.85 11.72 -4.43
CA SER A 140 -1.94 12.17 -3.54
C SER A 140 -1.42 12.64 -2.19
N GLY A 141 -0.22 12.22 -1.80
CA GLY A 141 0.44 12.67 -0.60
C GLY A 141 1.80 12.02 -0.36
N ILE A 142 2.46 12.47 0.69
CA ILE A 142 3.78 11.97 1.13
C ILE A 142 3.66 11.38 2.53
N VAL A 143 3.93 10.09 2.65
CA VAL A 143 3.83 9.31 3.89
C VAL A 143 5.20 8.74 4.24
N PRO A 144 6.00 9.41 5.10
CA PRO A 144 7.30 8.88 5.49
C PRO A 144 7.15 7.64 6.39
N ASN A 145 7.99 6.63 6.18
CA ASN A 145 8.10 5.42 7.01
C ASN A 145 6.75 4.73 7.32
N PHE A 146 5.84 4.69 6.34
CA PHE A 146 4.50 4.12 6.52
C PHE A 146 3.75 4.75 7.70
N ASN A 147 3.88 6.06 7.94
CA ASN A 147 3.14 6.74 9.00
C ASN A 147 1.62 6.61 8.77
N ILE A 148 0.98 5.75 9.57
CA ILE A 148 -0.41 5.35 9.36
C ILE A 148 -1.39 6.50 9.56
N THR A 149 -1.14 7.39 10.52
CA THR A 149 -1.97 8.58 10.74
C THR A 149 -2.04 9.45 9.49
N LYS A 150 -0.90 9.74 8.86
CA LYS A 150 -0.84 10.49 7.60
C LYS A 150 -1.47 9.74 6.44
N LEU A 151 -1.33 8.41 6.41
CA LEU A 151 -1.99 7.58 5.40
C LEU A 151 -3.51 7.70 5.52
N MET A 152 -4.03 7.62 6.75
CA MET A 152 -5.45 7.78 7.04
C MET A 152 -5.96 9.19 6.73
N ASP A 153 -5.15 10.23 6.99
CA ASP A 153 -5.49 11.60 6.59
C ASP A 153 -5.72 11.70 5.07
N ILE A 154 -4.83 11.10 4.26
CA ILE A 154 -4.98 11.07 2.79
C ILE A 154 -6.25 10.32 2.39
N ILE A 155 -6.51 9.16 3.00
CA ILE A 155 -7.67 8.32 2.68
C ILE A 155 -9.01 9.02 3.01
N ASN A 156 -9.03 9.81 4.08
CA ASN A 156 -10.24 10.48 4.58
C ASN A 156 -10.56 11.81 3.85
N HIS A 157 -9.57 12.52 3.34
CA HIS A 157 -9.74 13.85 2.70
C HIS A 157 -9.92 13.80 1.18
N GLU A 158 -10.02 12.59 0.61
CA GLU A 158 -10.35 12.34 -0.81
C GLU A 158 -11.73 11.70 -0.99
#